data_AF-A0A1W9HYY1-F1
#
_entry.id   AF-A0A1W9HYY1-F1
#
_cell.length_a   1.000
_cell.length_b   1.000
_cell.length_c   1.000
_cell.angle_alpha   90.00
_cell.angle_beta   90.00
_cell.angle_gamma   90.00
#
_symmetry.space_group_name_H-M   'P 1'
#
loop_
_entity.id
_entity.type
_entity.pdbx_description
1 polymer ?
#
loop_
_entity_poly.entity_id
_entity_poly.type
_entity_poly.pdbx_seq_one_letter_code
_entity_poly.pdbx_strand_id
1 'polypeptide(L)'
;MSVVIPVLILTTFVLLFGATLVFLTSLVGPKNPNPVKMMPYECGVPGYEKRDTKVSVKFYLTAILFILFDIEVVFMYPWALIFKEFLNEAGVFLFIEMLLFIFVVIYGLVYIWKSGALEWD
;
A
#
# COMPACT_ATOMS: atom_id res chain seq x y z
N MET A 1 5.81 -21.01 -16.52
CA MET A 1 4.76 -20.46 -17.41
C MET A 1 3.35 -20.90 -17.01
N SER A 2 3.16 -22.13 -16.50
CA SER A 2 1.84 -22.64 -16.04
C SER A 2 1.22 -21.88 -14.87
N VAL A 3 2.01 -21.24 -13.99
CA VAL A 3 1.49 -20.50 -12.82
C VAL A 3 0.98 -19.10 -13.18
N VAL A 4 1.54 -18.46 -14.21
CA VAL A 4 1.13 -17.12 -14.65
C VAL A 4 -0.25 -17.16 -15.33
N ILE A 5 -0.57 -18.26 -16.02
CA ILE A 5 -1.84 -18.43 -16.74
C ILE A 5 -3.05 -18.35 -15.77
N PRO A 6 -3.12 -19.13 -14.67
CA PRO A 6 -4.17 -18.99 -13.67
C PRO A 6 -4.28 -17.58 -13.06
N VAL A 7 -3.14 -16.94 -12.78
CA VAL A 7 -3.12 -15.58 -12.20
C VAL A 7 -3.73 -14.57 -13.16
N LEU A 8 -3.38 -14.65 -14.45
CA LEU A 8 -3.94 -13.78 -15.48
C LEU A 8 -5.43 -14.04 -15.69
N ILE A 9 -5.85 -15.30 -15.72
CA ILE A 9 -7.27 -15.67 -15.86
C ILE A 9 -8.08 -15.11 -14.68
N LEU A 10 -7.62 -15.31 -13.45
CA LEU A 10 -8.29 -14.80 -12.25
C LEU A 10 -8.34 -13.28 -12.22
N THR A 11 -7.23 -12.61 -12.51
CA THR A 11 -7.17 -11.14 -12.55
C THR A 11 -8.14 -10.58 -13.60
N THR A 12 -8.14 -11.17 -14.79
CA THR A 12 -9.04 -10.77 -15.88
C THR A 12 -10.50 -11.01 -15.49
N PHE A 13 -10.82 -12.17 -14.91
CA PHE A 13 -12.16 -12.50 -14.45
C PHE A 13 -12.66 -11.51 -13.40
N VAL A 14 -11.86 -11.19 -12.37
CA VAL A 14 -12.23 -10.25 -11.30
C VAL A 14 -12.49 -8.86 -11.88
N LEU A 15 -11.63 -8.37 -12.78
CA LEU A 15 -11.81 -7.09 -13.44
C LEU A 15 -13.07 -7.05 -14.30
N LEU A 16 -13.30 -8.07 -15.14
CA LEU A 16 -14.48 -8.16 -15.99
C LEU A 16 -15.76 -8.28 -15.17
N PHE A 17 -15.76 -9.09 -14.12
CA PHE A 17 -16.91 -9.28 -13.26
C PHE A 17 -17.26 -7.97 -12.52
N GLY A 18 -16.28 -7.31 -11.90
CA GLY A 18 -16.48 -6.02 -11.24
C GLY A 18 -16.99 -4.95 -12.20
N ALA A 19 -16.38 -4.83 -13.39
CA ALA A 19 -16.81 -3.90 -14.42
C ALA A 19 -18.23 -4.19 -14.91
N THR A 20 -18.58 -5.47 -15.09
CA THR A 20 -19.92 -5.90 -15.52
C THR A 20 -20.97 -5.55 -14.47
N LEU A 21 -20.68 -5.75 -13.18
CA LEU A 21 -21.59 -5.36 -12.10
C LEU A 21 -21.83 -3.85 -12.06
N VAL A 22 -20.76 -3.04 -12.15
CA VAL A 22 -20.89 -1.58 -12.21
C VAL A 22 -21.68 -1.15 -13.45
N PHE A 23 -21.42 -1.77 -14.60
CA PHE A 23 -22.14 -1.50 -15.85
C PHE A 23 -23.63 -1.85 -15.74
N LEU A 24 -23.96 -3.05 -15.27
CA LEU A 24 -25.34 -3.50 -15.11
C LEU A 24 -26.12 -2.64 -14.11
N THR A 25 -25.50 -2.31 -12.97
CA THR A 25 -26.14 -1.43 -11.96
C THR A 25 -26.39 -0.03 -12.51
N SER A 26 -25.48 0.52 -13.32
CA SER A 26 -25.68 1.81 -14.00
C SER A 26 -26.80 1.78 -15.07
N LEU A 27 -27.08 0.60 -15.66
CA LEU A 27 -28.10 0.42 -16.68
C LEU A 27 -29.50 0.21 -16.08
N VAL A 28 -29.59 -0.62 -15.03
CA VAL A 28 -30.85 -1.03 -14.38
C VAL A 28 -31.34 0.00 -13.36
N GLY A 29 -30.44 0.79 -12.76
CA GLY A 29 -30.77 1.77 -11.73
C GLY A 29 -31.70 2.91 -12.22
N PRO A 30 -32.64 3.41 -11.38
CA PRO A 30 -33.47 4.56 -11.72
C PRO A 30 -32.63 5.82 -11.97
N LYS A 31 -32.75 6.39 -13.18
CA LYS A 31 -32.01 7.59 -13.59
C LYS A 31 -32.80 8.85 -13.24
N ASN A 32 -32.71 9.29 -11.99
CA ASN A 32 -33.35 10.53 -11.51
C ASN A 32 -32.31 11.49 -10.88
N PRO A 33 -31.45 12.12 -11.70
CA PRO A 33 -30.47 13.09 -11.25
C PRO A 33 -31.19 14.33 -10.72
N ASN A 34 -30.80 14.79 -9.53
CA ASN A 34 -31.33 16.00 -8.90
C ASN A 34 -30.15 16.81 -8.38
N PRO A 35 -30.10 18.14 -8.58
CA PRO A 35 -29.03 18.99 -8.08
C PRO A 35 -28.75 18.80 -6.58
N VAL A 36 -29.79 18.55 -5.77
CA VAL A 36 -29.67 18.28 -4.32
C VAL A 36 -29.09 16.87 -4.05
N LYS A 37 -29.31 15.89 -4.92
CA LYS A 37 -28.69 14.55 -4.77
C LYS A 37 -27.21 14.53 -5.18
N MET A 38 -26.82 15.46 -6.06
CA MET A 38 -25.47 15.56 -6.61
C MET A 38 -24.58 16.52 -5.80
N MET A 39 -25.13 17.21 -4.80
CA MET A 39 -24.36 18.12 -3.95
C MET A 39 -23.47 17.31 -2.98
N PRO A 40 -22.24 17.79 -2.69
CA PRO A 40 -21.41 17.22 -1.63
C PRO A 40 -22.16 17.18 -0.30
N TYR A 41 -21.95 16.13 0.47
CA TYR A 41 -22.62 15.97 1.76
C TYR A 41 -22.05 16.93 2.80
N GLU A 42 -22.85 17.93 3.18
CA GLU A 42 -22.57 18.84 4.29
C GLU A 42 -23.89 19.26 4.99
N CYS A 43 -24.77 18.28 5.26
CA CYS A 43 -26.08 18.50 5.91
C CYS A 43 -26.96 19.59 5.27
N GLY A 44 -26.91 19.75 3.93
CA GLY A 44 -27.70 20.75 3.20
C GLY A 44 -27.05 22.14 3.12
N VAL A 45 -25.86 22.31 3.69
CA VAL A 45 -25.02 23.50 3.46
C VAL A 45 -24.39 23.36 2.08
N PRO A 46 -24.42 24.40 1.23
CA PRO A 46 -23.68 24.37 -0.04
C PRO A 46 -22.21 24.14 0.28
N GLY A 47 -21.63 23.09 -0.31
CA GLY A 47 -20.24 22.70 -0.07
C GLY A 47 -19.34 23.92 -0.23
N TYR A 48 -18.72 24.36 0.86
CA TYR A 48 -17.75 25.45 0.77
C TYR A 48 -16.62 25.00 -0.16
N GLU A 49 -16.28 25.82 -1.16
CA GLU A 49 -14.99 25.69 -1.84
C GLU A 49 -13.91 25.91 -0.77
N LYS A 50 -13.43 24.80 -0.21
CA LYS A 50 -12.51 24.80 0.92
C LYS A 50 -11.18 25.34 0.39
N ARG A 51 -10.94 26.63 0.66
CA ARG A 51 -9.67 27.34 0.49
C ARG A 51 -8.52 26.44 0.93
N ASP A 52 -7.60 26.11 -0.01
CA ASP A 52 -6.37 25.33 0.17
C ASP A 52 -6.23 24.64 1.53
N THR A 53 -7.06 23.63 1.80
CA THR A 53 -6.84 22.80 2.98
C THR A 53 -5.66 21.90 2.69
N LYS A 54 -4.49 22.33 3.17
CA LYS A 54 -3.30 21.49 3.16
C LYS A 54 -3.60 20.23 3.96
N VAL A 55 -3.49 19.09 3.30
CA VAL A 55 -3.53 17.79 3.96
C VAL A 55 -2.34 17.72 4.93
N SER A 56 -2.54 17.07 6.07
CA SER A 56 -1.50 16.95 7.09
C SER A 56 -0.23 16.32 6.54
N VAL A 57 0.94 16.88 6.88
CA VAL A 57 2.27 16.34 6.49
C VAL A 57 2.48 14.93 7.07
N LYS A 58 1.73 14.53 8.10
CA LYS A 58 1.79 13.19 8.70
C LYS A 58 1.61 12.08 7.66
N PHE A 59 0.70 12.25 6.69
CA PHE A 59 0.50 11.27 5.61
C PHE A 59 1.75 11.11 4.72
N TYR A 60 2.47 12.20 4.47
CA TYR A 60 3.72 12.17 3.70
C TYR A 60 4.82 11.42 4.46
N LEU A 61 4.97 11.67 5.77
CA LEU A 61 5.94 10.96 6.61
C LEU A 61 5.64 9.46 6.69
N THR A 62 4.36 9.08 6.80
CA THR A 62 3.97 7.66 6.77
C THR A 62 4.25 7.02 5.40
N ALA A 63 3.95 7.72 4.30
CA ALA A 63 4.19 7.20 2.96
C ALA A 63 5.68 7.00 2.64
N ILE A 64 6.54 7.95 3.00
CA ILE A 64 7.99 7.82 2.76
C ILE A 64 8.60 6.70 3.62
N LEU A 65 8.14 6.54 4.87
CA LEU A 65 8.55 5.43 5.73
C LEU A 65 8.13 4.08 5.13
N PHE A 66 6.90 3.98 4.63
CA PHE A 66 6.42 2.77 3.97
C PHE A 66 7.27 2.41 2.74
N ILE A 67 7.61 3.38 1.90
CA ILE A 67 8.46 3.15 0.72
C ILE A 67 9.85 2.65 1.13
N LEU A 68 10.45 3.24 2.17
CA LEU A 68 11.76 2.81 2.67
C LEU A 68 11.71 1.36 3.17
N PHE A 69 10.70 1.01 3.97
CA PHE A 69 10.54 -0.36 4.47
C PHE A 69 10.25 -1.38 3.36
N ASP A 70 9.45 -1.00 2.35
CA ASP A 70 9.16 -1.86 1.20
C ASP A 70 10.43 -2.16 0.38
N ILE A 71 11.28 -1.16 0.17
CA ILE A 71 12.58 -1.33 -0.49
C ILE A 71 13.48 -2.30 0.30
N GLU A 72 13.48 -2.20 1.63
CA GLU A 72 14.24 -3.13 2.47
C GLU A 72 13.76 -4.58 2.30
N VAL A 73 12.45 -4.82 2.28
CA VAL A 73 11.86 -6.15 2.05
C VAL A 73 12.24 -6.72 0.68
N VAL A 74 12.32 -5.87 -0.35
CA VAL A 74 12.81 -6.29 -1.68
C VAL A 74 14.25 -6.83 -1.61
N PHE A 75 15.10 -6.32 -0.73
CA PHE A 75 16.44 -6.89 -0.49
C PHE A 75 16.41 -8.17 0.35
N MET A 76 15.48 -8.29 1.30
CA MET A 76 15.34 -9.49 2.14
C MET A 76 14.88 -10.71 1.33
N TYR A 77 14.06 -10.52 0.30
CA TYR A 77 13.46 -11.60 -0.49
C TYR A 77 14.49 -12.50 -1.18
N PRO A 78 15.41 -11.98 -2.01
CA PRO A 78 16.45 -12.78 -2.65
C PRO A 78 17.33 -13.50 -1.62
N TRP A 79 17.71 -12.80 -0.54
CA TRP A 79 18.48 -13.39 0.55
C TRP A 79 17.75 -14.60 1.15
N ALA A 80 16.46 -14.49 1.45
CA ALA A 80 15.67 -15.56 2.06
C ALA A 80 15.53 -16.80 1.16
N LEU A 81 15.44 -16.60 -0.15
CA LEU A 81 15.36 -17.70 -1.13
C LEU A 81 16.68 -18.44 -1.28
N ILE A 82 17.78 -17.68 -1.33
CA ILE A 82 19.12 -18.19 -1.66
C ILE A 82 19.85 -18.73 -0.42
N PHE A 83 19.48 -18.30 0.79
CA PHE A 83 20.13 -18.70 2.04
C PHE A 83 20.30 -20.21 2.19
N LYS A 84 19.31 -21.01 1.75
CA LYS A 84 19.38 -22.47 1.82
C LYS A 84 20.48 -23.08 0.94
N GLU A 85 20.77 -22.48 -0.20
CA GLU A 85 21.76 -22.96 -1.16
C GLU A 85 23.19 -22.66 -0.68
N PHE A 86 23.39 -21.52 -0.01
CA PHE A 86 24.71 -21.05 0.42
C PHE A 86 25.11 -21.51 1.84
N LEU A 87 24.28 -22.32 2.50
CA LEU A 87 24.51 -22.84 3.85
C LEU A 87 25.86 -23.54 4.03
N ASN A 88 26.31 -24.29 3.02
CA ASN A 88 27.52 -25.11 3.09
C ASN A 88 28.82 -24.34 2.83
N GLU A 89 28.77 -23.18 2.16
CA GLU A 89 29.96 -22.43 1.74
C GLU A 89 30.15 -21.14 2.54
N ALA A 90 29.07 -20.40 2.81
CA ALA A 90 29.14 -19.08 3.43
C ALA A 90 27.94 -18.75 4.34
N GLY A 91 27.19 -19.77 4.80
CA GLY A 91 25.93 -19.59 5.53
C GLY A 91 26.02 -18.70 6.77
N VAL A 92 27.11 -18.82 7.55
CA VAL A 92 27.32 -18.00 8.75
C VAL A 92 27.56 -16.53 8.40
N PHE A 93 28.32 -16.25 7.35
CA PHE A 93 28.60 -14.89 6.90
C PHE A 93 27.31 -14.21 6.39
N LEU A 94 26.56 -14.87 5.49
CA LEU A 94 25.28 -14.37 4.99
C LEU A 94 24.26 -14.15 6.12
N PHE A 95 24.27 -15.01 7.13
CA PHE A 95 23.38 -14.87 8.29
C PHE A 95 23.70 -13.63 9.12
N ILE A 96 24.98 -13.39 9.41
CA ILE A 96 25.42 -12.22 10.18
C ILE A 96 25.14 -10.93 9.41
N GLU A 97 25.39 -10.91 8.11
CA GLU A 97 25.10 -9.74 7.25
C GLU A 97 23.62 -9.37 7.31
N MET A 98 22.74 -10.37 7.24
CA MET A 98 21.29 -10.15 7.33
C MET A 98 20.84 -9.69 8.72
N LEU A 99 21.44 -10.24 9.77
CA LEU A 99 21.20 -9.78 11.15
C LEU A 99 21.58 -8.30 11.31
N LEU A 100 22.73 -7.89 10.76
CA LEU A 100 23.15 -6.50 10.75
C LEU A 100 22.22 -5.61 9.92
N PHE A 101 21.78 -6.08 8.76
CA PHE A 101 20.81 -5.37 7.93
C PHE A 101 19.50 -5.13 8.68
N ILE A 102 18.88 -6.18 9.25
CA ILE A 102 17.66 -6.06 10.05
C ILE A 102 17.87 -5.14 11.25
N PHE A 103 19.03 -5.22 11.91
CA PHE A 103 19.34 -4.35 13.03
C PHE A 103 19.31 -2.87 12.64
N VAL A 104 19.90 -2.50 11.49
CA VAL A 104 19.88 -1.12 11.00
C VAL A 104 18.46 -0.64 10.71
N VAL A 105 17.63 -1.48 10.08
CA VAL A 105 16.22 -1.19 9.82
C VAL A 105 15.45 -0.94 11.11
N ILE A 106 15.55 -1.86 12.07
CA ILE A 106 14.86 -1.75 13.36
C ILE A 106 15.35 -0.51 14.12
N TYR A 107 16.65 -0.22 14.07
CA TYR A 107 17.21 0.97 14.69
C TYR A 107 16.61 2.25 14.10
N GLY A 108 16.51 2.35 12.77
CA GLY A 108 15.85 3.46 12.09
C GLY A 108 14.39 3.62 12.49
N LEU A 109 13.65 2.50 12.58
CA LEU A 109 12.26 2.49 13.02
C LEU A 109 12.11 2.98 14.46
N VAL A 110 12.95 2.48 15.38
CA VAL A 110 12.96 2.91 16.79
C VAL A 110 13.30 4.40 16.92
N TYR A 111 14.24 4.90 16.11
CA TYR A 111 14.59 6.32 16.08
C TYR A 111 13.39 7.19 15.68
N ILE A 112 12.72 6.84 14.57
CA ILE A 112 11.56 7.59 14.06
C ILE A 112 10.38 7.51 15.02
N TRP A 113 10.19 6.36 15.68
CA TRP A 113 9.16 6.22 16.70
C TRP A 113 9.44 7.13 17.90
N LYS A 114 10.68 7.17 18.37
CA LYS A 114 11.09 8.09 19.46
C LYS A 114 11.03 9.57 19.08
N SER A 115 11.14 9.90 17.79
CA SER A 115 11.06 11.29 17.33
C SER A 115 9.63 11.82 17.19
N GLY A 116 8.60 11.02 17.53
CA GLY A 116 7.19 11.43 17.46
C GLY A 116 6.64 11.60 16.05
N ALA A 117 7.39 11.21 15.01
CA ALA A 117 6.97 11.35 13.61
C ALA A 117 5.77 10.47 13.24
N LEU A 118 5.47 9.49 14.10
CA LEU A 118 4.35 8.56 13.99
C LEU A 118 3.20 8.88 14.95
N GLU A 119 3.17 10.06 15.58
CA GLU A 119 2.08 10.47 16.47
C GLU A 119 0.90 11.06 15.68
N TRP A 120 -0.30 10.49 15.88
CA TRP A 120 -1.50 10.83 15.10
C TRP A 120 -2.47 11.78 15.83
N ASP A 121 -2.12 12.22 17.03
CA ASP A 121 -2.91 13.18 17.82
C ASP A 121 -2.77 14.64 17.34
#